data_AF-A0A3P7JNB3-F1
#
_entry.id   AF-A0A3P7JNB3-F1
#
_cell.length_a   1.000
_cell.length_b   1.000
_cell.length_c   1.000
_cell.angle_alpha   90.00
_cell.angle_beta   90.00
_cell.angle_gamma   90.00
#
_symmetry.space_group_name_H-M   'P 1'
#
loop_
_entity.id
_entity.type
_entity.pdbx_description
1 polymer ?
#
loop_
_entity_poly.entity_id
_entity_poly.type
_entity_poly.pdbx_seq_one_letter_code
_entity_poly.pdbx_strand_id
1 'polypeptide(L)'
;MLSRRLSALSIRKICGKQLVYAEYGDPVKVLKLQTIDLPDTPPSGHVHVKWIASPINPADLNTLQGVYPIKPPLPAVGGSEGFGRVEKVCFFGEIPFSYLRIICKSKKCTLQLRIVV
;
A
#
# COMPACT_ATOMS: atom_id res chain seq x y z
N MET A 1 -32.93 26.00 -24.34
CA MET A 1 -32.14 25.98 -23.08
C MET A 1 -32.28 24.62 -22.42
N LEU A 2 -31.38 23.66 -22.70
CA LEU A 2 -31.32 22.40 -21.93
C LEU A 2 -30.22 22.54 -20.89
N SER A 3 -30.62 22.79 -19.64
CA SER A 3 -29.74 22.77 -18.47
C SER A 3 -29.29 21.33 -18.20
N ARG A 4 -28.09 20.98 -18.66
CA ARG A 4 -27.41 19.76 -18.21
C ARG A 4 -27.09 19.91 -16.73
N ARG A 5 -27.89 19.29 -15.87
CA ARG A 5 -27.53 19.08 -14.47
C ARG A 5 -26.23 18.28 -14.44
N LEU A 6 -25.13 18.96 -14.15
CA LEU A 6 -23.89 18.31 -13.73
C LEU A 6 -24.17 17.68 -12.36
N SER A 7 -24.58 16.42 -12.35
CA SER A 7 -24.52 15.62 -11.13
C SER A 7 -23.05 15.55 -10.73
N ALA A 8 -22.66 16.26 -9.68
CA ALA A 8 -21.35 16.09 -9.07
C ALA A 8 -21.21 14.61 -8.72
N LEU A 9 -20.40 13.87 -9.49
CA LEU A 9 -20.05 12.50 -9.18
C LEU A 9 -19.32 12.54 -7.83
N SER A 10 -20.01 12.12 -6.77
CA SER A 10 -19.41 11.95 -5.46
C SER A 10 -18.45 10.76 -5.55
N ILE A 11 -17.18 11.07 -5.81
CA ILE A 11 -16.10 10.07 -5.78
C ILE A 11 -15.88 9.75 -4.30
N ARG A 12 -16.21 8.52 -3.87
CA ARG A 12 -15.82 8.05 -2.54
C ARG A 12 -14.30 8.05 -2.48
N LYS A 13 -13.72 8.82 -1.57
CA LYS A 13 -12.29 8.75 -1.26
C LYS A 13 -12.09 7.70 -0.18
N ILE A 14 -11.23 6.72 -0.46
CA ILE A 14 -10.76 5.78 0.56
C ILE A 14 -9.51 6.41 1.17
N CYS A 15 -9.44 6.52 2.49
CA CYS A 15 -8.21 6.92 3.16
C CYS A 15 -7.52 5.71 3.79
N GLY A 16 -6.19 5.76 3.88
CA GLY A 16 -5.39 4.74 4.56
C GLY A 16 -4.21 5.37 5.29
N LYS A 17 -3.71 4.67 6.31
CA LYS A 17 -2.51 5.09 7.04
C LYS A 17 -1.31 4.21 6.70
N GLN A 18 -0.15 4.84 6.53
CA GLN A 18 1.11 4.17 6.24
C GLN A 18 2.27 4.73 7.06
N LEU A 19 3.24 3.87 7.37
CA LEU A 19 4.50 4.27 7.98
C LEU A 19 5.54 4.50 6.87
N VAL A 20 6.05 5.73 6.76
CA VAL A 20 6.92 6.19 5.68
C VAL A 20 8.23 6.70 6.25
N TYR A 21 9.32 6.50 5.52
CA TYR A 21 10.63 7.06 5.83
C TYR A 21 11.21 7.73 4.57
N ALA A 22 11.72 8.95 4.74
CA ALA A 22 12.30 9.75 3.66
C ALA A 22 13.84 9.69 3.64
N GLU A 23 14.43 9.09 4.67
CA GLU A 23 15.87 8.88 4.84
C GLU A 23 16.10 7.58 5.62
N TYR A 24 17.30 7.02 5.49
CA TYR A 24 17.71 5.83 6.24
C TYR A 24 18.22 6.23 7.63
N GLY A 25 17.97 5.41 8.64
CA GLY A 25 18.48 5.67 9.98
C GLY A 25 17.80 4.85 11.08
N ASP A 26 17.90 5.34 12.31
CA ASP A 26 17.22 4.77 13.47
C ASP A 26 15.70 4.73 13.22
N PRO A 27 15.07 3.54 13.20
CA PRO A 27 13.64 3.38 12.91
C PRO A 27 12.74 4.30 13.72
N VAL A 28 13.08 4.57 14.99
CA VAL A 28 12.29 5.44 15.88
C VAL A 28 12.31 6.91 15.42
N LYS A 29 13.41 7.33 14.78
CA LYS A 29 13.60 8.72 14.34
C LYS A 29 13.02 8.96 12.96
N VAL A 30 13.24 8.01 12.03
CA VAL A 30 12.97 8.19 10.60
C VAL A 30 11.57 7.78 10.17
N LEU A 31 10.91 6.84 10.87
CA LEU A 31 9.54 6.45 10.54
C LEU A 31 8.53 7.52 10.97
N LYS A 32 7.63 7.86 10.05
CA LYS A 32 6.51 8.78 10.27
C LYS A 32 5.20 8.15 9.81
N LEU A 33 4.15 8.33 10.59
CA LEU A 33 2.79 7.97 10.20
C LEU A 33 2.24 9.02 9.24
N GLN A 34 1.79 8.59 8.07
CA GLN A 34 1.15 9.44 7.07
C GLN A 34 -0.23 8.90 6.74
N THR A 35 -1.20 9.79 6.54
CA THR A 35 -2.49 9.44 5.95
C THR A 35 -2.46 9.75 4.46
N ILE A 36 -2.96 8.84 3.65
CA ILE A 36 -3.03 8.98 2.20
C ILE A 36 -4.47 8.80 1.71
N ASP A 37 -4.81 9.51 0.64
CA ASP A 37 -6.01 9.25 -0.14
C ASP A 37 -5.69 8.19 -1.21
N LEU A 38 -6.61 7.25 -1.37
CA LEU A 38 -6.62 6.24 -2.41
C LEU A 38 -7.83 6.48 -3.34
N PRO A 39 -7.68 6.24 -4.64
CA PRO A 39 -8.81 6.25 -5.55
C PRO A 39 -9.84 5.21 -5.12
N ASP A 40 -11.11 5.38 -5.50
CA ASP A 40 -12.14 4.39 -5.17
C ASP A 40 -11.85 3.04 -5.85
N THR A 41 -11.33 3.07 -7.08
CA THR A 41 -10.97 1.90 -7.88
C THR A 41 -9.44 1.81 -8.00
N PRO A 42 -8.82 0.64 -7.75
CA PRO A 42 -7.39 0.48 -7.94
C PRO A 42 -7.01 0.65 -9.42
N PRO A 43 -5.76 1.04 -9.73
CA PRO A 43 -5.26 1.03 -11.10
C PRO A 43 -5.32 -0.38 -11.73
N SER A 44 -5.29 -0.45 -13.06
CA SER A 44 -5.23 -1.73 -13.77
C SER A 44 -4.05 -2.59 -13.28
N GLY A 45 -4.29 -3.89 -13.08
CA GLY A 45 -3.30 -4.83 -12.53
C GLY A 45 -3.02 -4.67 -11.03
N HIS A 46 -3.77 -3.82 -10.33
CA HIS A 46 -3.66 -3.62 -8.89
C HIS A 46 -4.92 -4.05 -8.16
N VAL A 47 -4.77 -4.24 -6.85
CA VAL A 47 -5.86 -4.54 -5.92
C VAL A 47 -5.77 -3.61 -4.72
N HIS A 48 -6.92 -3.26 -4.15
CA HIS A 48 -6.96 -2.67 -2.81
C HIS A 48 -7.02 -3.79 -1.78
N VAL A 49 -6.08 -3.76 -0.85
CA VAL A 49 -6.02 -4.69 0.26
C VAL A 49 -6.23 -3.92 1.55
N LYS A 50 -7.18 -4.38 2.36
CA LYS A 50 -7.30 -3.98 3.75
C LYS A 50 -6.36 -4.84 4.57
N TRP A 51 -5.30 -4.25 5.10
CA TRP A 51 -4.35 -4.95 5.93
C TRP A 51 -4.98 -5.31 7.28
N ILE A 52 -4.70 -6.51 7.77
CA ILE A 52 -5.16 -7.00 9.07
C ILE A 52 -3.99 -7.04 10.04
N ALA A 53 -2.85 -7.57 9.59
CA ALA A 53 -1.63 -7.64 10.37
C ALA A 53 -0.40 -7.63 9.46
N SER A 54 0.69 -7.05 9.95
CA SER A 54 2.01 -7.11 9.33
C SER A 54 3.04 -7.32 10.44
N PRO A 55 3.92 -8.33 10.34
CA PRO A 55 4.98 -8.52 11.32
C PRO A 55 6.08 -7.47 11.16
N ILE A 56 6.86 -7.28 12.22
CA ILE A 56 8.09 -6.50 12.18
C ILE A 56 9.26 -7.49 12.22
N ASN A 57 9.94 -7.71 11.11
CA ASN A 57 11.06 -8.62 11.03
C ASN A 57 12.41 -7.86 11.08
N PRO A 58 13.51 -8.55 11.42
CA PRO A 58 14.85 -7.96 11.37
C PRO A 58 15.20 -7.36 9.99
N ALA A 59 14.73 -7.96 8.90
CA ALA A 59 14.96 -7.44 7.54
C ALA A 59 14.28 -6.08 7.30
N ASP A 60 13.12 -5.82 7.89
CA ASP A 60 12.43 -4.55 7.78
C ASP A 60 13.22 -3.45 8.49
N LEU A 61 13.71 -3.74 9.71
CA LEU A 61 14.58 -2.83 10.47
C LEU A 61 15.90 -2.55 9.74
N ASN A 62 16.54 -3.60 9.22
CA ASN A 62 17.78 -3.47 8.44
C ASN A 62 17.58 -2.61 7.18
N THR A 63 16.42 -2.69 6.55
CA THR A 63 16.09 -1.88 5.37
C THR A 63 15.91 -0.41 5.77
N LEU A 64 15.22 -0.13 6.87
CA LEU A 64 15.07 1.23 7.42
C LEU A 64 16.41 1.86 7.83
N GLN A 65 17.29 1.06 8.44
CA GLN A 65 18.64 1.47 8.80
C GLN A 65 19.57 1.62 7.59
N GLY A 66 19.15 1.16 6.41
CA GLY A 66 19.95 1.23 5.17
C GLY A 66 21.10 0.23 5.11
N VAL A 67 21.08 -0.81 5.95
CA VAL A 67 22.09 -1.88 6.00
C VAL A 67 21.66 -3.14 5.25
N TYR A 68 20.38 -3.26 4.88
CA TYR A 68 19.92 -4.34 4.02
C TYR A 68 20.42 -4.15 2.57
N PRO A 69 20.80 -5.22 1.85
CA PRO A 69 21.39 -5.10 0.50
C PRO A 69 20.48 -4.42 -0.53
N ILE A 70 19.16 -4.56 -0.36
CA ILE A 70 18.17 -3.97 -1.25
C ILE A 70 17.69 -2.66 -0.63
N LYS A 71 17.98 -1.55 -1.33
CA LYS A 71 17.58 -0.20 -0.94
C LYS A 71 16.41 0.28 -1.81
N PRO A 72 15.19 0.41 -1.28
CA PRO A 72 14.08 0.97 -2.05
C PRO A 72 14.31 2.46 -2.34
N PRO A 73 13.77 3.00 -3.45
CA PRO A 73 13.76 4.44 -3.68
C PRO A 73 13.03 5.16 -2.55
N LEU A 74 13.61 6.26 -2.06
CA LEU A 74 12.99 7.10 -1.03
C LEU A 74 12.10 8.18 -1.66
N PRO A 75 11.00 8.59 -1.01
CA PRO A 75 10.47 8.05 0.25
C PRO A 75 9.86 6.65 0.07
N ALA A 76 10.00 5.81 1.09
CA ALA A 76 9.53 4.42 1.06
C ALA A 76 8.59 4.10 2.23
N VAL A 77 7.72 3.10 2.03
CA VAL A 77 6.83 2.56 3.06
C VAL A 77 7.54 1.41 3.78
N GLY A 78 7.48 1.40 5.12
CA GLY A 78 8.07 0.32 5.93
C GLY A 78 7.26 -0.98 5.88
N GLY A 79 7.93 -2.10 6.12
CA GLY A 79 7.32 -3.44 6.12
C GLY A 79 7.29 -4.08 4.73
N SER A 80 7.66 -5.36 4.67
CA SER A 80 7.78 -6.12 3.42
C SER A 80 6.71 -7.20 3.24
N GLU A 81 5.95 -7.51 4.28
CA GLU A 81 4.97 -8.60 4.26
C GLU A 81 3.77 -8.36 5.18
N GLY A 82 2.77 -9.24 5.04
CA GLY A 82 1.72 -9.40 6.04
C GLY A 82 0.49 -10.14 5.50
N PHE A 83 -0.63 -9.92 6.17
CA PHE A 83 -1.90 -10.58 5.91
C PHE A 83 -3.03 -9.54 5.77
N GLY A 84 -3.84 -9.68 4.74
CA GLY A 84 -4.95 -8.76 4.48
C GLY A 84 -6.08 -9.38 3.66
N ARG A 85 -7.20 -8.65 3.60
CA ARG A 85 -8.37 -8.98 2.79
C ARG A 85 -8.37 -8.16 1.52
N VAL A 86 -8.68 -8.77 0.38
CA VAL A 86 -8.89 -8.04 -0.88
C VAL A 86 -10.25 -7.35 -0.82
N GLU A 87 -10.26 -6.01 -0.95
CA GLU A 87 -11.48 -5.19 -0.93
C GLU A 87 -11.96 -4.88 -2.35
N LYS A 88 -11.04 -4.56 -3.27
CA LYS A 88 -11.36 -4.23 -4.67
C LYS A 88 -10.26 -4.69 -5.62
N VAL A 89 -10.65 -5.00 -6.85
CA VAL A 89 -9.77 -5.42 -7.95
C VAL A 89 -10.10 -4.63 -9.21
N CYS A 90 -9.11 -4.37 -10.06
CA CYS A 90 -9.32 -3.78 -11.39
C CYS A 90 -8.85 -4.78 -12.47
N PHE A 91 -9.81 -5.53 -13.05
CA PHE A 91 -9.85 -6.56 -14.15
C PHE A 91 -8.54 -7.02 -14.84
N PHE A 92 -8.32 -8.28 -15.29
CA PHE A 92 -9.19 -9.37 -15.79
C PHE A 92 -9.07 -10.67 -14.95
N GLY A 93 -10.22 -11.26 -14.59
CA GLY A 93 -10.32 -12.59 -13.95
C GLY A 93 -10.84 -12.54 -12.51
N GLU A 94 -11.64 -13.54 -12.11
CA GLU A 94 -11.99 -13.75 -10.70
C GLU A 94 -10.69 -14.09 -9.93
N ILE A 95 -10.41 -13.37 -8.84
CA ILE A 95 -9.47 -13.86 -7.83
C ILE A 95 -10.31 -14.71 -6.87
N PRO A 96 -10.19 -16.04 -6.88
CA PRO A 96 -11.07 -16.91 -6.08
C PRO A 96 -10.80 -16.85 -4.56
N PHE A 97 -9.89 -15.96 -4.12
CA PHE A 97 -9.46 -15.87 -2.73
C PHE A 97 -9.79 -14.50 -2.14
N SER A 98 -10.57 -14.50 -1.05
CA SER A 98 -10.94 -13.29 -0.30
C SER A 98 -9.79 -12.75 0.57
N TYR A 99 -8.85 -13.61 0.94
CA TYR A 99 -7.70 -13.29 1.80
C TYR A 99 -6.40 -13.61 1.07
N LEU A 100 -5.40 -12.73 1.22
CA LEU A 100 -4.09 -12.88 0.62
C LEU A 100 -3.01 -12.74 1.68
N ARG A 101 -2.13 -13.75 1.79
CA ARG A 101 -0.84 -13.59 2.45
C ARG A 101 0.11 -12.98 1.43
N ILE A 102 0.62 -11.79 1.70
CA ILE A 102 1.47 -11.07 0.77
C ILE A 102 2.89 -11.11 1.29
N ILE A 103 3.77 -11.74 0.50
CA ILE A 103 5.20 -11.79 0.75
C ILE A 103 5.86 -11.04 -0.41
N CYS A 104 6.26 -9.78 -0.20
CA CYS A 104 6.90 -9.00 -1.25
C CYS A 104 8.39 -9.38 -1.36
N LYS A 105 8.72 -10.38 -2.19
CA LYS A 105 10.11 -10.84 -2.39
C LYS A 105 10.75 -10.42 -3.71
N SER A 106 10.03 -9.82 -4.66
CA SER A 106 10.62 -9.48 -5.97
C SER A 106 9.89 -8.36 -6.72
N LYS A 107 10.67 -7.45 -7.31
CA LYS A 107 10.26 -6.26 -8.10
C LYS A 107 9.44 -6.55 -9.39
N LYS A 108 8.92 -7.77 -9.57
CA LYS A 108 8.04 -8.13 -10.71
C LYS A 108 6.55 -8.17 -10.37
N CYS A 109 6.19 -8.16 -9.09
CA CYS A 109 4.82 -7.82 -8.70
C CYS A 109 4.79 -6.33 -8.41
N THR A 110 4.34 -5.53 -9.38
CA THR A 110 4.00 -4.12 -9.17
C THR A 110 2.70 -4.03 -8.37
N LEU A 111 2.65 -4.68 -7.20
CA LEU A 111 1.66 -4.39 -6.18
C LEU A 111 2.32 -3.31 -5.33
N GLN A 112 1.97 -2.05 -5.60
CA GLN A 112 2.25 -0.98 -4.65
C GLN A 112 1.46 -1.28 -3.39
N LEU A 113 2.07 -2.04 -2.49
CA LEU A 113 1.54 -2.46 -1.21
C LEU A 113 1.55 -1.25 -0.30
N ARG A 114 0.45 -0.51 -0.33
CA ARG A 114 0.22 0.63 0.53
C ARG A 114 -0.50 0.14 1.77
N ILE A 115 0.03 0.47 2.93
CA ILE A 115 -0.60 0.14 4.20
C ILE A 115 -1.92 0.91 4.24
N VAL A 116 -3.01 0.17 4.48
CA VAL A 116 -4.33 0.68 4.78
C VAL A 116 -4.65 0.15 6.16
N VAL A 117 -4.30 0.94 7.18
CA VAL A 117 -4.94 0.84 8.50
C VAL A 117 -6.16 1.74 8.50
#